data_AF-A0A947JB11-F1
#
_entry.id   AF-A0A947JB11-F1
#
_cell.length_a   1.000
_cell.length_b   1.000
_cell.length_c   1.000
_cell.angle_alpha   90.00
_cell.angle_beta   90.00
_cell.angle_gamma   90.00
#
_symmetry.space_group_name_H-M   'P 1'
#
loop_
_entity.id
_entity.type
_entity.pdbx_description
1 polymer ?
#
loop_
_entity_poly.entity_id
_entity_poly.type
_entity_poly.pdbx_seq_one_letter_code
_entity_poly.pdbx_strand_id
1 'polypeptide(L)'
;MRRFEIVDLPREQSRKIHKKKIPLGGGLAIFVSFFVVVAIALFVFDNFGIDVERRHILGLFIGGLILMIGGLLDDKYNFKARQQILFPILATLIIIAFGIGPHEITNPAGGVFRLDRWIIPIDGIGNWVVLADILVFFWLMGMMFTTKLLDGLDGLVAGLVSIGALMIFFLSTQTQWYQPEVGLLAIIFAGAVLGFLVWNSYPAKIFLGEGGSLFTGFMLGSLAIISGSKIATTLLVVAIPMLDMGRVMILRIKNKKSIFVGDSEHLHFKLLHSGLSQRQAVLFFYTIALLFGVTTLFLQSSEKVIALLFLFVLMLLVGFWFGKHKYGDDK
;
A
#
# COMPACT_ATOMS: atom_id res chain seq x y z
N MET A 1 0.90 -23.18 -7.09
CA MET A 1 -0.09 -22.95 -6.02
C MET A 1 -0.96 -24.17 -5.72
N ARG A 2 -1.92 -24.59 -6.57
CA ARG A 2 -2.83 -25.72 -6.23
C ARG A 2 -2.13 -27.07 -5.95
N ARG A 3 -1.10 -27.43 -6.72
CA ARG A 3 -0.30 -28.65 -6.54
C ARG A 3 0.56 -28.65 -5.26
N PHE A 4 0.81 -27.46 -4.69
CA PHE A 4 1.65 -27.26 -3.51
C PHE A 4 0.83 -26.87 -2.27
N GLU A 5 -0.51 -27.02 -2.32
CA GLU A 5 -1.44 -26.65 -1.24
C GLU A 5 -1.41 -25.19 -0.78
N ILE A 6 -0.82 -24.29 -1.57
CA ILE A 6 -0.84 -22.84 -1.34
C ILE A 6 -2.14 -22.27 -1.91
N VAL A 7 -3.24 -22.53 -1.19
CA VAL A 7 -4.60 -22.12 -1.56
C VAL A 7 -5.33 -21.61 -0.33
N ASP A 8 -6.14 -20.57 -0.51
CA ASP A 8 -7.04 -20.15 0.55
C ASP A 8 -8.24 -21.11 0.64
N LEU A 9 -8.39 -21.75 1.78
CA LEU A 9 -9.47 -22.68 2.09
C LEU A 9 -10.65 -21.92 2.71
N PRO A 10 -11.90 -22.14 2.25
CA PRO A 10 -13.08 -21.67 2.98
C PRO A 10 -13.17 -22.48 4.29
N ARG A 11 -12.61 -21.95 5.38
CA ARG A 11 -12.87 -22.46 6.73
C ARG A 11 -14.04 -21.70 7.33
N GLU A 12 -14.82 -22.36 8.19
CA GLU A 12 -15.96 -21.83 8.97
C GLU A 12 -15.61 -20.67 9.94
N GLN A 13 -14.48 -19.99 9.76
CA GLN A 13 -14.16 -18.77 10.49
C GLN A 13 -14.91 -17.60 9.85
N SER A 14 -15.66 -16.87 10.67
CA SER A 14 -16.54 -15.73 10.36
C SER A 14 -15.92 -14.53 9.60
N ARG A 15 -14.69 -14.66 9.08
CA ARG A 15 -13.93 -13.62 8.37
C ARG A 15 -13.78 -13.87 6.87
N LYS A 16 -14.00 -15.09 6.38
CA LYS A 16 -13.78 -15.45 4.96
C LYS A 16 -15.10 -15.51 4.19
N ILE A 17 -15.22 -14.70 3.15
CA ILE A 17 -16.47 -14.52 2.37
C ILE A 17 -16.57 -15.51 1.19
N HIS A 18 -15.44 -16.09 0.76
CA HIS A 18 -15.39 -16.96 -0.43
C HIS A 18 -15.83 -18.40 -0.14
N LYS A 19 -16.37 -19.07 -1.17
CA LYS A 19 -16.95 -20.42 -1.08
C LYS A 19 -16.09 -21.52 -1.75
N LYS A 20 -14.96 -21.18 -2.38
CA LYS A 20 -14.14 -22.11 -3.18
C LYS A 20 -12.66 -21.97 -2.87
N LYS A 21 -11.87 -23.04 -3.07
CA LYS A 21 -10.40 -22.98 -2.93
C LYS A 21 -9.80 -22.06 -4.00
N ILE A 22 -9.23 -20.93 -3.60
CA ILE A 22 -8.64 -19.94 -4.53
C ILE A 22 -7.11 -19.92 -4.32
N PRO A 23 -6.29 -20.01 -5.39
CA PRO A 23 -4.84 -19.99 -5.25
C PRO A 23 -4.32 -18.61 -4.80
N LEU A 24 -3.34 -18.63 -3.90
CA LEU A 24 -2.64 -17.45 -3.37
C LEU A 24 -1.34 -17.25 -4.14
N GLY A 25 -1.40 -16.64 -5.32
CA GLY A 25 -0.22 -16.50 -6.19
C GLY A 25 -0.16 -15.21 -7.00
N GLY A 26 -1.12 -14.31 -6.78
CA GLY A 26 -1.21 -13.03 -7.47
C GLY A 26 0.01 -12.14 -7.20
N GLY A 27 0.47 -12.08 -5.95
CA GLY A 27 1.63 -11.29 -5.57
C GLY A 27 2.88 -11.63 -6.35
N LEU A 28 3.18 -12.93 -6.49
CA LEU A 28 4.35 -13.39 -7.24
C LEU A 28 4.22 -13.05 -8.74
N ALA A 29 3.02 -13.15 -9.31
CA ALA A 29 2.78 -12.77 -10.71
C ALA A 29 3.03 -11.26 -10.92
N ILE A 30 2.55 -10.39 -10.01
CA ILE A 30 2.81 -8.94 -10.06
C ILE A 30 4.31 -8.67 -9.91
N PHE A 31 4.96 -9.26 -8.90
CA PHE A 31 6.39 -9.09 -8.62
C PHE A 31 7.25 -9.43 -9.85
N VAL A 32 7.06 -10.64 -10.41
CA VAL A 32 7.84 -11.09 -11.57
C VAL A 32 7.56 -10.21 -12.79
N SER A 33 6.29 -9.91 -13.07
CA SER A 33 5.92 -9.07 -14.24
C SER A 33 6.53 -7.67 -14.13
N PHE A 34 6.46 -7.05 -12.95
CA PHE A 34 7.04 -5.74 -12.70
C PHE A 34 8.55 -5.75 -12.92
N PHE A 35 9.29 -6.66 -12.27
CA PHE A 35 10.75 -6.66 -12.35
C PHE A 35 11.30 -7.12 -13.70
N VAL A 36 10.58 -7.98 -14.44
CA VAL A 36 10.96 -8.31 -15.82
C VAL A 36 10.88 -7.08 -16.71
N VAL A 37 9.79 -6.30 -16.63
CA VAL A 37 9.65 -5.08 -17.44
C VAL A 37 10.63 -4.00 -17.00
N VAL A 38 10.88 -3.84 -15.69
CA VAL A 38 11.92 -2.93 -15.18
C VAL A 38 13.31 -3.35 -15.66
N ALA A 39 13.63 -4.65 -15.67
CA ALA A 39 14.91 -5.14 -16.18
C ALA A 39 15.07 -4.86 -17.68
N ILE A 40 14.00 -5.03 -18.48
CA ILE A 40 14.03 -4.65 -19.90
C ILE A 40 14.26 -3.14 -20.04
N ALA A 41 13.53 -2.31 -19.29
CA ALA A 41 13.71 -0.86 -19.30
C ALA A 41 15.14 -0.43 -18.93
N LEU A 42 15.75 -1.10 -17.94
CA LEU A 42 17.10 -0.81 -17.47
C LEU A 42 18.19 -1.30 -18.45
N PHE A 43 18.11 -2.54 -18.94
CA PHE A 43 19.21 -3.16 -19.70
C PHE A 43 19.10 -3.00 -21.22
N VAL A 44 17.89 -2.82 -21.75
CA VAL A 44 17.67 -2.69 -23.20
C VAL A 44 17.56 -1.23 -23.62
N PHE A 45 16.88 -0.41 -22.81
CA PHE A 45 16.60 0.99 -23.13
C PHE A 45 17.47 1.98 -22.36
N ASP A 46 18.35 1.50 -21.45
CA ASP A 46 19.20 2.30 -20.56
C ASP A 46 18.43 3.42 -19.83
N ASN A 47 17.16 3.14 -19.51
CA ASN A 47 16.36 4.02 -18.66
C ASN A 47 16.87 3.89 -17.21
N PHE A 48 16.63 4.92 -16.41
CA PHE A 48 17.01 5.03 -14.99
C PHE A 48 18.47 5.44 -14.74
N GLY A 49 18.63 6.47 -13.92
CA GLY A 49 19.93 6.97 -13.49
C GLY A 49 19.95 8.45 -13.14
N ILE A 50 18.90 9.20 -13.51
CA ILE A 50 18.78 10.63 -13.22
C ILE A 50 17.90 10.84 -12.00
N ASP A 51 16.61 10.49 -12.07
CA ASP A 51 15.65 10.68 -10.96
C ASP A 51 15.57 9.43 -10.07
N VAL A 52 15.81 8.26 -10.65
CA VAL A 52 15.75 6.95 -9.98
C VAL A 52 17.09 6.26 -10.09
N GLU A 53 17.84 6.28 -8.99
CA GLU A 53 19.11 5.57 -8.93
C GLU A 53 18.94 4.05 -9.05
N ARG A 54 19.89 3.39 -9.72
CA ARG A 54 19.90 1.93 -9.89
C ARG A 54 19.90 1.17 -8.55
N ARG A 55 20.52 1.75 -7.52
CA ARG A 55 20.46 1.21 -6.15
C ARG A 55 19.03 1.18 -5.60
N HIS A 56 18.19 2.17 -5.91
CA HIS A 56 16.80 2.18 -5.45
C HIS A 56 16.02 1.02 -6.07
N ILE A 57 16.25 0.71 -7.35
CA ILE A 57 15.64 -0.44 -8.04
C ILE A 57 16.07 -1.76 -7.39
N LEU A 58 17.36 -1.89 -7.04
CA LEU A 58 17.86 -3.06 -6.31
C LEU A 58 17.24 -3.18 -4.91
N GLY A 59 17.10 -2.07 -4.18
CA GLY A 59 16.42 -2.04 -2.88
C GLY A 59 14.96 -2.48 -2.98
N LEU A 60 14.23 -2.00 -4.01
CA LEU A 60 12.86 -2.45 -4.31
C LEU A 60 12.80 -3.95 -4.61
N PHE A 61 13.75 -4.47 -5.39
CA PHE A 61 13.82 -5.89 -5.73
C PHE A 61 14.06 -6.76 -4.50
N ILE A 62 15.09 -6.45 -3.71
CA ILE A 62 15.47 -7.23 -2.52
C ILE A 62 14.37 -7.13 -1.45
N GLY A 63 13.87 -5.93 -1.17
CA GLY A 63 12.77 -5.74 -0.23
C GLY A 63 11.50 -6.47 -0.66
N GLY A 64 11.13 -6.37 -1.95
CA GLY A 64 10.00 -7.11 -2.51
C GLY A 64 10.19 -8.63 -2.45
N LEU A 65 11.41 -9.12 -2.70
CA LEU A 65 11.74 -10.55 -2.62
C LEU A 65 11.60 -11.08 -1.19
N ILE A 66 12.04 -10.31 -0.18
CA ILE A 66 11.84 -10.64 1.24
C ILE A 66 10.35 -10.78 1.55
N LEU A 67 9.50 -9.87 1.05
CA LEU A 67 8.05 -9.95 1.24
C LEU A 67 7.43 -11.14 0.52
N MET A 68 7.88 -11.46 -0.71
CA MET A 68 7.43 -12.65 -1.43
C MET A 68 7.78 -13.95 -0.67
N ILE A 69 9.02 -14.07 -0.20
CA ILE A 69 9.47 -15.23 0.56
C ILE A 69 8.68 -15.32 1.87
N GLY A 70 8.58 -14.22 2.63
CA GLY A 70 7.84 -14.17 3.88
C GLY A 70 6.37 -14.55 3.72
N GLY A 71 5.73 -14.03 2.68
CA GLY A 71 4.35 -14.35 2.35
C GLY A 71 4.14 -15.81 1.96
N LEU A 72 5.01 -16.37 1.10
CA LEU A 72 4.94 -17.78 0.72
C LEU A 72 5.17 -18.72 1.92
N LEU A 73 6.07 -18.33 2.83
CA LEU A 73 6.29 -19.06 4.07
C LEU A 73 5.06 -18.98 4.99
N ASP A 74 4.45 -17.80 5.13
CA ASP A 74 3.25 -17.64 5.95
C ASP A 74 2.05 -18.39 5.37
N ASP A 75 1.81 -18.31 4.05
CA ASP A 75 0.74 -19.03 3.38
C ASP A 75 0.89 -20.57 3.53
N LYS A 76 2.13 -21.07 3.68
CA LYS A 76 2.42 -22.50 3.85
C LYS A 76 2.42 -22.96 5.31
N TYR A 77 3.00 -22.17 6.22
CA TYR A 77 3.26 -22.57 7.60
C TYR A 77 2.36 -21.88 8.63
N ASN A 78 1.54 -20.92 8.20
CA ASN A 78 0.58 -20.17 9.01
C ASN A 78 1.21 -19.60 10.29
N PHE A 79 2.14 -18.65 10.13
CA PHE A 79 2.94 -18.12 11.21
C PHE A 79 2.11 -17.33 12.23
N LYS A 80 2.65 -17.18 13.44
CA LYS A 80 2.07 -16.28 14.44
C LYS A 80 2.27 -14.83 13.99
N ALA A 81 1.36 -13.92 14.33
CA ALA A 81 1.45 -12.51 13.95
C ALA A 81 2.81 -11.83 14.30
N ARG A 82 3.46 -12.24 15.40
CA ARG A 82 4.79 -11.75 15.79
C ARG A 82 5.92 -12.19 14.84
N GLN A 83 5.75 -13.31 14.14
CA GLN A 83 6.72 -13.81 13.16
C GLN A 83 6.46 -13.17 11.78
N GLN A 84 5.20 -12.94 11.43
CA GLN A 84 4.81 -12.30 10.18
C GLN A 84 5.40 -10.88 10.03
N ILE A 85 5.46 -10.11 11.12
CA ILE A 85 5.95 -8.71 11.09
C ILE A 85 7.45 -8.60 10.77
N LEU A 86 8.22 -9.68 10.91
CA LEU A 86 9.65 -9.68 10.64
C LEU A 86 9.95 -9.32 9.17
N PHE A 87 9.18 -9.85 8.22
CA PHE A 87 9.44 -9.64 6.80
C PHE A 87 9.18 -8.19 6.34
N PRO A 88 8.05 -7.54 6.72
CA PRO A 88 7.86 -6.10 6.52
C PRO A 88 8.96 -5.24 7.14
N ILE A 89 9.41 -5.55 8.36
CA ILE A 89 10.50 -4.81 9.01
C ILE A 89 11.78 -4.94 8.18
N LEU A 90 12.17 -6.15 7.81
CA LEU A 90 13.37 -6.39 7.00
C LEU A 90 13.29 -5.70 5.63
N ALA A 91 12.16 -5.78 4.93
CA ALA A 91 11.98 -5.12 3.64
C ALA A 91 12.10 -3.59 3.76
N THR A 92 11.56 -3.01 4.83
CA THR A 92 11.65 -1.58 5.12
C THR A 92 13.09 -1.13 5.42
N LEU A 93 13.81 -1.90 6.23
CA LEU A 93 15.22 -1.64 6.54
C LEU A 93 16.11 -1.73 5.31
N ILE A 94 15.83 -2.65 4.38
CA ILE A 94 16.52 -2.72 3.09
C ILE A 94 16.28 -1.44 2.29
N ILE A 95 15.04 -0.96 2.17
CA ILE A 95 14.77 0.28 1.43
C ILE A 95 15.54 1.48 2.00
N ILE A 96 15.57 1.61 3.32
CA ILE A 96 16.35 2.64 4.02
C ILE A 96 17.84 2.47 3.74
N ALA A 97 18.38 1.25 3.85
CA ALA A 97 19.79 0.96 3.60
C ALA A 97 20.21 1.24 2.15
N PHE A 98 19.29 1.14 1.18
CA PHE A 98 19.54 1.48 -0.22
C PHE A 98 19.39 2.98 -0.52
N GLY A 99 19.16 3.82 0.50
CA GLY A 99 19.14 5.28 0.39
C GLY A 99 17.81 5.87 -0.08
N ILE A 100 16.73 5.08 -0.08
CA ILE A 100 15.40 5.59 -0.45
C ILE A 100 14.82 6.35 0.76
N GLY A 101 15.00 7.66 0.77
CA GLY A 101 14.42 8.55 1.77
C GLY A 101 14.36 9.99 1.27
N PRO A 102 13.34 10.76 1.68
CA PRO A 102 13.27 12.16 1.30
C PRO A 102 14.35 12.94 2.07
N HIS A 103 15.25 13.63 1.35
CA HIS A 103 16.13 14.61 1.96
C HIS A 103 15.35 15.85 2.45
N GLU A 104 14.23 16.13 1.78
CA GLU A 104 13.35 17.27 2.07
C GLU A 104 11.87 16.88 1.96
N ILE A 105 11.04 17.44 2.83
CA ILE A 105 9.57 17.34 2.76
C ILE A 105 9.00 18.74 2.55
N THR A 106 8.05 18.90 1.63
CA THR A 106 7.37 20.18 1.40
C THR A 106 6.60 20.61 2.64
N ASN A 107 6.81 21.86 3.09
CA ASN A 107 6.04 22.45 4.16
C ASN A 107 4.69 22.96 3.62
N PRO A 108 3.53 22.51 4.14
CA PRO A 108 2.23 23.00 3.72
C PRO A 108 2.02 24.51 3.94
N ALA A 109 2.73 25.12 4.88
CA ALA A 109 2.70 26.56 5.13
C ALA A 109 3.70 27.37 4.28
N GLY A 110 4.43 26.71 3.37
CA GLY A 110 5.46 27.31 2.51
C GLY A 110 6.88 26.90 2.89
N GLY A 111 7.73 26.68 1.88
CA GLY A 111 9.12 26.22 2.03
C GLY A 111 9.27 24.69 2.12
N VAL A 112 10.45 24.24 2.59
CA VAL A 112 10.79 22.82 2.75
C VAL A 112 11.32 22.53 4.16
N PHE A 113 10.89 21.41 4.74
CA PHE A 113 11.50 20.82 5.92
C PHE A 113 12.67 19.94 5.47
N ARG A 114 13.88 20.47 5.68
CA ARG A 114 15.13 19.76 5.49
C ARG A 114 15.32 18.71 6.59
N LEU A 115 15.32 17.44 6.20
CA LEU A 115 15.49 16.31 7.11
C LEU A 115 16.95 15.86 7.22
N ASP A 116 17.79 16.33 6.31
CA ASP A 116 19.23 16.07 6.19
C ASP A 116 20.09 16.76 7.26
N ARG A 117 19.51 17.26 8.35
CA ARG A 117 20.26 17.91 9.43
C ARG A 117 21.13 16.93 10.21
N TRP A 118 20.68 15.69 10.37
CA TRP A 118 21.34 14.65 11.16
C TRP A 118 21.67 13.48 10.26
N ILE A 119 22.87 13.53 9.67
CA ILE A 119 23.38 12.50 8.77
C ILE A 119 24.44 11.69 9.49
N ILE A 120 24.26 10.37 9.53
CA ILE A 120 25.26 9.42 9.96
C ILE A 120 25.78 8.72 8.71
N PRO A 121 26.98 9.07 8.21
CA PRO A 121 27.57 8.36 7.08
C PRO A 121 27.94 6.94 7.51
N ILE A 122 27.55 5.95 6.72
CA ILE A 122 27.97 4.57 6.88
C ILE A 122 28.70 4.13 5.62
N ASP A 123 30.00 3.87 5.76
CA ASP A 123 30.86 3.46 4.66
C ASP A 123 30.29 2.24 3.93
N GLY A 124 30.11 2.37 2.62
CA GLY A 124 29.60 1.32 1.73
C GLY A 124 28.08 1.10 1.72
N ILE A 125 27.32 1.70 2.66
CA ILE A 125 25.86 1.51 2.76
C ILE A 125 25.11 2.83 2.46
N GLY A 126 25.70 3.98 2.76
CA GLY A 126 25.14 5.29 2.43
C GLY A 126 24.95 6.17 3.66
N ASN A 127 24.24 7.28 3.46
CA ASN A 127 24.03 8.31 4.48
C ASN A 127 22.69 8.08 5.17
N TRP A 128 22.72 7.74 6.46
CA TRP A 128 21.51 7.58 7.27
C TRP A 128 21.02 8.95 7.69
N VAL A 129 19.80 9.29 7.29
CA VAL A 129 19.14 10.55 7.64
C VAL A 129 18.12 10.24 8.71
N VAL A 130 18.55 10.26 9.97
CA VAL A 130 17.83 9.64 11.11
C VAL A 130 16.33 9.99 11.14
N LEU A 131 15.97 11.26 10.96
CA LEU A 131 14.57 11.69 10.99
C LEU A 131 13.79 11.24 9.75
N ALA A 132 14.38 11.29 8.56
CA ALA A 132 13.75 10.83 7.33
C ALA A 132 13.55 9.31 7.36
N ASP A 133 14.55 8.56 7.83
CA ASP A 133 14.53 7.10 7.87
C ASP A 133 13.46 6.57 8.83
N ILE A 134 13.26 7.23 9.99
CA ILE A 134 12.16 6.93 10.91
C ILE A 134 10.81 7.17 10.24
N LEU A 135 10.65 8.29 9.53
CA LEU A 135 9.40 8.61 8.82
C LEU A 135 9.12 7.60 7.70
N VAL A 136 10.13 7.24 6.91
CA VAL A 136 10.06 6.21 5.86
C VAL A 136 9.68 4.87 6.48
N PHE A 137 10.24 4.52 7.64
CA PHE A 137 9.95 3.27 8.31
C PHE A 137 8.46 3.17 8.65
N PHE A 138 7.91 4.15 9.37
CA PHE A 138 6.50 4.14 9.75
C PHE A 138 5.57 4.28 8.54
N TRP A 139 5.97 5.05 7.53
CA TRP A 139 5.23 5.19 6.29
C TRP A 139 5.08 3.86 5.56
N LEU A 140 6.18 3.15 5.31
CA LEU A 140 6.16 1.87 4.58
C LEU A 140 5.44 0.80 5.37
N MET A 141 5.66 0.73 6.69
CA MET A 141 4.90 -0.16 7.56
C MET A 141 3.40 0.15 7.49
N GLY A 142 3.00 1.42 7.58
CA GLY A 142 1.61 1.85 7.44
C GLY A 142 0.99 1.43 6.09
N MET A 143 1.71 1.64 4.98
CA MET A 143 1.24 1.28 3.64
C MET A 143 1.09 -0.24 3.45
N MET A 144 2.08 -1.02 3.89
CA MET A 144 2.04 -2.49 3.84
C MET A 144 0.89 -3.05 4.68
N PHE A 145 0.70 -2.58 5.90
CA PHE A 145 -0.40 -3.05 6.74
C PHE A 145 -1.76 -2.56 6.27
N THR A 146 -1.86 -1.37 5.67
CA THR A 146 -3.11 -0.87 5.07
C THR A 146 -3.55 -1.80 3.93
N THR A 147 -2.64 -2.13 3.01
CA THR A 147 -2.95 -3.04 1.89
C THR A 147 -3.23 -4.47 2.34
N LYS A 148 -2.48 -5.00 3.32
CA LYS A 148 -2.78 -6.29 3.96
C LYS A 148 -4.19 -6.34 4.56
N LEU A 149 -4.63 -5.27 5.22
CA LEU A 149 -5.97 -5.21 5.81
C LEU A 149 -7.08 -5.09 4.77
N LEU A 150 -6.79 -4.47 3.61
CA LEU A 150 -7.74 -4.30 2.52
C LEU A 150 -7.91 -5.56 1.66
N ASP A 151 -6.98 -6.52 1.72
CA ASP A 151 -7.01 -7.76 0.91
C ASP A 151 -8.11 -8.75 1.35
N GLY A 152 -9.14 -8.27 2.06
CA GLY A 152 -10.35 -9.02 2.41
C GLY A 152 -11.42 -9.02 1.33
N LEU A 153 -11.35 -8.12 0.33
CA LEU A 153 -12.31 -8.02 -0.78
C LEU A 153 -11.61 -8.15 -2.14
N ASP A 154 -12.08 -9.09 -2.98
CA ASP A 154 -11.73 -9.28 -4.39
C ASP A 154 -11.62 -7.96 -5.16
N GLY A 155 -10.43 -7.66 -5.66
CA GLY A 155 -10.12 -6.49 -6.47
C GLY A 155 -9.80 -5.22 -5.68
N LEU A 156 -10.12 -5.12 -4.39
CA LEU A 156 -10.01 -3.86 -3.64
C LEU A 156 -8.60 -3.29 -3.65
N VAL A 157 -7.62 -4.09 -3.21
CA VAL A 157 -6.21 -3.68 -3.14
C VAL A 157 -5.67 -3.38 -4.54
N ALA A 158 -5.87 -4.30 -5.49
CA ALA A 158 -5.33 -4.15 -6.84
C ALA A 158 -5.84 -2.87 -7.53
N GLY A 159 -7.12 -2.53 -7.39
CA GLY A 159 -7.64 -1.30 -7.98
C GLY A 159 -7.15 -0.04 -7.28
N LEU A 160 -7.17 0.02 -5.94
CA LEU A 160 -6.67 1.18 -5.19
C LEU A 160 -5.19 1.46 -5.47
N VAL A 161 -4.37 0.40 -5.50
CA VAL A 161 -2.94 0.51 -5.79
C VAL A 161 -2.70 0.94 -7.24
N SER A 162 -3.49 0.42 -8.19
CA SER A 162 -3.42 0.86 -9.60
C SER A 162 -3.77 2.33 -9.75
N ILE A 163 -4.84 2.80 -9.09
CA ILE A 163 -5.22 4.23 -9.09
C ILE A 163 -4.08 5.08 -8.52
N GLY A 164 -3.50 4.67 -7.38
CA GLY A 164 -2.39 5.39 -6.76
C GLY A 164 -1.16 5.48 -7.65
N ALA A 165 -0.78 4.36 -8.27
CA ALA A 165 0.33 4.31 -9.21
C ALA A 165 0.07 5.18 -10.46
N LEU A 166 -1.16 5.20 -10.98
CA LEU A 166 -1.53 6.08 -12.08
C LEU A 166 -1.47 7.57 -11.69
N MET A 167 -1.89 7.93 -10.47
CA MET A 167 -1.76 9.32 -10.00
C MET A 167 -0.30 9.75 -9.87
N ILE A 168 0.58 8.86 -9.39
CA ILE A 168 2.02 9.11 -9.38
C ILE A 168 2.54 9.28 -10.82
N PHE A 169 2.14 8.43 -11.76
CA PHE A 169 2.53 8.55 -13.17
C PHE A 169 2.11 9.90 -13.78
N PHE A 170 0.84 10.28 -13.66
CA PHE A 170 0.36 11.55 -14.20
C PHE A 170 1.06 12.75 -13.54
N LEU A 171 1.27 12.73 -12.23
CA LEU A 171 1.96 13.82 -11.55
C LEU A 171 3.44 13.91 -11.97
N SER A 172 4.13 12.77 -12.15
CA SER A 172 5.52 12.71 -12.60
C SER A 172 5.74 13.12 -14.06
N THR A 173 4.68 13.23 -14.86
CA THR A 173 4.75 13.66 -16.27
C THR A 173 4.32 15.11 -16.47
N GLN A 174 3.84 15.79 -15.43
CA GLN A 174 3.54 17.21 -15.46
C GLN A 174 4.81 18.05 -15.57
N THR A 175 4.75 19.15 -16.30
CA THR A 175 5.90 20.05 -16.52
C THR A 175 6.44 20.65 -15.22
N GLN A 176 5.59 20.85 -14.22
CA GLN A 176 5.95 21.38 -12.91
C GLN A 176 6.73 20.39 -12.03
N TRP A 177 6.55 19.08 -12.26
CA TRP A 177 7.05 18.00 -11.40
C TRP A 177 7.68 16.86 -12.22
N TYR A 178 8.33 17.25 -13.32
CA TYR A 178 8.79 16.34 -14.37
C TYR A 178 9.86 15.39 -13.85
N GLN A 179 9.48 14.12 -13.67
CA GLN A 179 10.30 13.01 -13.18
C GLN A 179 9.96 11.74 -13.99
N PRO A 180 10.33 11.70 -15.28
CA PRO A 180 9.87 10.66 -16.21
C PRO A 180 10.27 9.25 -15.78
N GLU A 181 11.41 9.06 -15.12
CA GLU A 181 11.85 7.75 -14.63
C GLU A 181 10.93 7.23 -13.50
N VAL A 182 10.50 8.12 -12.60
CA VAL A 182 9.51 7.79 -11.57
C VAL A 182 8.16 7.46 -12.21
N GLY A 183 7.76 8.24 -13.22
CA GLY A 183 6.56 7.97 -14.01
C GLY A 183 6.61 6.59 -14.68
N LEU A 184 7.76 6.24 -15.27
CA LEU A 184 7.97 4.94 -15.90
C LEU A 184 7.83 3.78 -14.90
N LEU A 185 8.44 3.87 -13.72
CA LEU A 185 8.23 2.85 -12.67
C LEU A 185 6.76 2.75 -12.26
N ALA A 186 6.09 3.89 -12.09
CA ALA A 186 4.70 3.92 -11.66
C ALA A 186 3.75 3.31 -12.69
N ILE A 187 3.93 3.59 -13.99
CA ILE A 187 3.09 3.01 -15.05
C ILE A 187 3.37 1.52 -15.27
N ILE A 188 4.62 1.07 -15.13
CA ILE A 188 4.96 -0.37 -15.17
C ILE A 188 4.27 -1.09 -14.01
N PHE A 189 4.32 -0.51 -12.81
CA PHE A 189 3.66 -1.07 -11.63
C PHE A 189 2.14 -1.08 -11.78
N ALA A 190 1.54 0.02 -12.23
CA ALA A 190 0.10 0.08 -12.53
C ALA A 190 -0.30 -0.99 -13.56
N GLY A 191 0.48 -1.17 -14.64
CA GLY A 191 0.23 -2.18 -15.66
C GLY A 191 0.27 -3.61 -15.11
N ALA A 192 1.27 -3.94 -14.27
CA ALA A 192 1.36 -5.26 -13.64
C ALA A 192 0.16 -5.55 -12.71
N VAL A 193 -0.26 -4.56 -11.92
CA VAL A 193 -1.39 -4.70 -10.99
C VAL A 193 -2.73 -4.74 -11.75
N LEU A 194 -2.92 -3.92 -12.79
CA LEU A 194 -4.12 -3.94 -13.64
C LEU A 194 -4.25 -5.26 -14.41
N GLY A 195 -3.14 -5.83 -14.90
CA GLY A 195 -3.12 -7.15 -15.51
C GLY A 195 -3.57 -8.24 -14.53
N PHE A 196 -3.15 -8.15 -13.26
CA PHE A 196 -3.63 -9.03 -12.20
C PHE A 196 -5.11 -8.78 -11.83
N LEU A 197 -5.56 -7.52 -11.82
CA LEU A 197 -6.94 -7.15 -11.44
C LEU A 197 -8.00 -7.86 -12.29
N VAL A 198 -7.72 -8.15 -13.55
CA VAL A 198 -8.61 -8.95 -14.43
C VAL A 198 -8.93 -10.33 -13.81
N TRP A 199 -7.97 -10.93 -13.11
CA TRP A 199 -8.11 -12.24 -12.46
C TRP A 199 -8.60 -12.14 -11.01
N ASN A 200 -8.40 -11.00 -10.37
CA ASN A 200 -8.75 -10.74 -8.98
C ASN A 200 -10.09 -10.03 -8.80
N SER A 201 -10.69 -9.50 -9.86
CA SER A 201 -12.02 -8.86 -9.83
C SER A 201 -13.11 -9.84 -9.43
N TYR A 202 -14.10 -9.39 -8.65
CA TYR A 202 -15.16 -10.26 -8.12
C TYR A 202 -16.02 -10.93 -9.23
N PRO A 203 -16.17 -12.27 -9.23
CA PRO A 203 -15.57 -13.25 -8.29
C PRO A 203 -14.12 -13.61 -8.64
N ALA A 204 -13.21 -13.51 -7.67
CA ALA A 204 -11.78 -13.70 -7.89
C ALA A 204 -11.42 -15.14 -8.27
N LYS A 205 -10.50 -15.27 -9.23
CA LYS A 205 -9.91 -16.54 -9.66
C LYS A 205 -8.55 -16.79 -9.01
N ILE A 206 -7.85 -15.74 -8.61
CA ILE A 206 -6.54 -15.75 -7.95
C ILE A 206 -6.52 -14.63 -6.90
N PHE A 207 -6.01 -14.94 -5.71
CA PHE A 207 -5.80 -13.96 -4.64
C PHE A 207 -4.35 -13.47 -4.61
N LEU A 208 -4.13 -12.27 -4.05
CA LEU A 208 -2.81 -11.69 -3.89
C LEU A 208 -1.92 -12.58 -3.04
N GLY A 209 -2.46 -13.11 -1.93
CA GLY A 209 -1.70 -13.83 -0.92
C GLY A 209 -0.99 -12.88 0.04
N GLU A 210 -0.48 -13.43 1.14
CA GLU A 210 0.09 -12.62 2.23
C GLU A 210 1.25 -11.73 1.73
N GLY A 211 2.17 -12.29 0.95
CA GLY A 211 3.29 -11.54 0.39
C GLY A 211 2.87 -10.52 -0.66
N GLY A 212 1.84 -10.85 -1.45
CA GLY A 212 1.31 -9.98 -2.49
C GLY A 212 0.70 -8.71 -1.95
N SER A 213 -0.15 -8.84 -0.93
CA SER A 213 -0.79 -7.68 -0.29
C SER A 213 0.26 -6.73 0.30
N LEU A 214 1.21 -7.24 1.08
CA LEU A 214 2.33 -6.47 1.63
C LEU A 214 3.17 -5.80 0.53
N PHE A 215 3.54 -6.56 -0.52
CA PHE A 215 4.34 -6.04 -1.63
C PHE A 215 3.65 -4.89 -2.36
N THR A 216 2.33 -4.95 -2.57
CA THR A 216 1.62 -3.86 -3.25
C THR A 216 1.63 -2.56 -2.45
N GLY A 217 1.49 -2.63 -1.12
CA GLY A 217 1.62 -1.47 -0.23
C GLY A 217 3.04 -0.94 -0.16
N PHE A 218 4.03 -1.85 -0.07
CA PHE A 218 5.45 -1.53 -0.10
C PHE A 218 5.81 -0.77 -1.38
N MET A 219 5.42 -1.28 -2.55
CA MET A 219 5.73 -0.65 -3.83
C MET A 219 5.07 0.73 -3.96
N LEU A 220 3.77 0.84 -3.67
CA LEU A 220 3.08 2.13 -3.75
C LEU A 220 3.67 3.16 -2.77
N GLY A 221 4.01 2.72 -1.56
CA GLY A 221 4.66 3.54 -0.55
C GLY A 221 6.07 4.01 -0.97
N SER A 222 6.88 3.11 -1.50
CA SER A 222 8.24 3.43 -1.96
C SER A 222 8.23 4.35 -3.19
N LEU A 223 7.33 4.14 -4.16
CA LEU A 223 7.16 5.04 -5.30
C LEU A 223 6.78 6.46 -4.85
N ALA A 224 5.91 6.57 -3.83
CA ALA A 224 5.54 7.86 -3.26
C ALA A 224 6.73 8.61 -2.64
N ILE A 225 7.66 7.88 -2.01
CA ILE A 225 8.89 8.45 -1.45
C ILE A 225 9.86 8.87 -2.55
N ILE A 226 10.19 7.95 -3.47
CA ILE A 226 11.15 8.17 -4.57
C ILE A 226 10.74 9.39 -5.40
N SER A 227 9.44 9.60 -5.58
CA SER A 227 8.89 10.73 -6.32
C SER A 227 9.00 12.10 -5.63
N GLY A 228 9.74 12.21 -4.52
CA GLY A 228 10.04 13.48 -3.86
C GLY A 228 8.84 14.07 -3.10
N SER A 229 8.27 13.30 -2.15
CA SER A 229 7.16 13.74 -1.28
C SER A 229 5.77 13.78 -1.92
N LYS A 230 5.49 12.96 -2.95
CA LYS A 230 4.11 12.65 -3.38
C LYS A 230 3.36 11.75 -2.35
N ILE A 231 3.88 11.67 -1.13
CA ILE A 231 3.25 11.04 0.04
C ILE A 231 1.84 11.58 0.25
N ALA A 232 1.63 12.91 0.13
CA ALA A 232 0.29 13.50 0.23
C ALA A 232 -0.67 13.01 -0.87
N THR A 233 -0.15 12.84 -2.10
CA THR A 233 -0.93 12.29 -3.21
C THR A 233 -1.35 10.85 -2.93
N THR A 234 -0.39 10.00 -2.56
CA THR A 234 -0.66 8.60 -2.23
C THR A 234 -1.59 8.47 -1.04
N LEU A 235 -1.38 9.28 0.01
CA LEU A 235 -2.27 9.37 1.17
C LEU A 235 -3.69 9.71 0.76
N LEU A 236 -3.91 10.67 -0.14
CA LEU A 236 -5.26 11.03 -0.59
C LEU A 236 -5.96 9.88 -1.31
N VAL A 237 -5.22 9.11 -2.13
CA VAL A 237 -5.76 7.94 -2.84
C VAL A 237 -6.15 6.82 -1.86
N VAL A 238 -5.30 6.53 -0.87
CA VAL A 238 -5.55 5.46 0.12
C VAL A 238 -6.10 5.98 1.46
N ALA A 239 -6.60 7.22 1.49
CA ALA A 239 -6.93 7.93 2.71
C ALA A 239 -7.97 7.18 3.54
N ILE A 240 -9.08 6.77 2.93
CA ILE A 240 -10.15 6.10 3.65
C ILE A 240 -9.66 4.80 4.30
N PRO A 241 -9.02 3.87 3.58
CA PRO A 241 -8.39 2.70 4.19
C PRO A 241 -7.40 3.00 5.32
N MET A 242 -6.51 3.97 5.10
CA MET A 242 -5.44 4.28 6.05
C MET A 242 -5.99 4.93 7.32
N LEU A 243 -7.01 5.79 7.17
CA LEU A 243 -7.75 6.38 8.28
C LEU A 243 -8.59 5.35 9.03
N ASP A 244 -9.21 4.40 8.33
CA ASP A 244 -9.94 3.29 8.95
C ASP A 244 -8.99 2.39 9.76
N MET A 245 -7.81 2.08 9.22
CA MET A 245 -6.75 1.36 9.91
C MET A 245 -6.34 2.07 11.20
N GLY A 246 -6.06 3.38 11.14
CA GLY A 246 -5.76 4.18 12.33
C GLY A 246 -6.91 4.21 13.35
N ARG A 247 -8.15 4.36 12.89
CA ARG A 247 -9.36 4.31 13.74
C ARG A 247 -9.47 2.97 14.48
N VAL A 248 -9.31 1.84 13.78
CA VAL A 248 -9.39 0.51 14.39
C VAL A 248 -8.26 0.29 15.38
N MET A 249 -7.04 0.75 15.08
CA MET A 249 -5.92 0.68 16.03
C MET A 249 -6.22 1.45 17.32
N ILE A 250 -6.72 2.68 17.22
CA ILE A 250 -7.10 3.50 18.38
C ILE A 250 -8.19 2.80 19.21
N LEU A 251 -9.20 2.23 18.55
CA LEU A 251 -10.27 1.48 19.23
C LEU A 251 -9.73 0.26 19.97
N ARG A 252 -8.78 -0.49 19.38
CA ARG A 252 -8.17 -1.66 20.02
C ARG A 252 -7.36 -1.27 21.25
N ILE A 253 -6.55 -0.20 21.15
CA ILE A 253 -5.77 0.32 22.27
C ILE A 253 -6.69 0.75 23.41
N LYS A 254 -7.75 1.51 23.12
CA LYS A 254 -8.75 1.93 24.12
C LYS A 254 -9.44 0.75 24.79
N ASN A 255 -9.73 -0.31 24.04
CA ASN A 255 -10.39 -1.52 24.53
C ASN A 255 -9.42 -2.57 25.10
N LYS A 256 -8.12 -2.26 25.24
CA LYS A 256 -7.06 -3.19 25.68
C LYS A 256 -7.03 -4.51 24.90
N LYS A 257 -7.48 -4.49 23.64
CA LYS A 257 -7.43 -5.64 22.73
C LYS A 257 -6.10 -5.65 22.00
N SER A 258 -5.60 -6.85 21.71
CA SER A 258 -4.37 -7.01 20.91
C SER A 258 -4.56 -6.42 19.51
N ILE A 259 -3.62 -5.57 19.09
CA ILE A 259 -3.58 -4.97 17.75
C ILE A 259 -3.38 -6.04 16.67
N PHE A 260 -2.88 -7.22 17.04
CA PHE A 260 -2.55 -8.31 16.12
C PHE A 260 -3.69 -9.31 15.88
N VAL A 261 -4.86 -9.12 16.50
CA VAL A 261 -6.02 -9.99 16.30
C VAL A 261 -6.93 -9.39 15.24
N GLY A 262 -7.21 -10.14 14.17
CA GLY A 262 -8.15 -9.71 13.13
C GLY A 262 -9.59 -9.60 13.63
N ASP A 263 -10.29 -8.57 13.20
CA ASP A 263 -11.71 -8.31 13.51
C ASP A 263 -12.47 -7.85 12.25
N SER A 264 -13.79 -7.70 12.39
CA SER A 264 -14.70 -7.19 11.35
C SER A 264 -15.01 -5.69 11.54
N GLU A 265 -14.18 -4.96 12.30
CA GLU A 265 -14.44 -3.56 12.67
C GLU A 265 -14.06 -2.56 11.57
N HIS A 266 -13.39 -3.04 10.53
CA HIS A 266 -12.98 -2.26 9.37
C HIS A 266 -14.16 -1.83 8.51
N LEU A 267 -14.05 -0.64 7.92
CA LEU A 267 -15.12 0.00 7.16
C LEU A 267 -15.65 -0.90 6.03
N HIS A 268 -14.77 -1.63 5.34
CA HIS A 268 -15.18 -2.51 4.24
C HIS A 268 -16.11 -3.65 4.71
N PHE A 269 -15.90 -4.21 5.91
CA PHE A 269 -16.84 -5.17 6.50
C PHE A 269 -18.14 -4.48 6.96
N LYS A 270 -18.07 -3.27 7.51
CA LYS A 270 -19.27 -2.52 7.92
C LYS A 270 -20.18 -2.19 6.74
N LEU A 271 -19.60 -1.85 5.59
CA LEU A 271 -20.34 -1.62 4.35
C LEU A 271 -21.07 -2.89 3.88
N LEU A 272 -20.42 -4.06 3.98
CA LEU A 272 -21.06 -5.34 3.69
C LEU A 272 -22.20 -5.64 4.67
N HIS A 273 -21.99 -5.45 5.97
CA HIS A 273 -23.02 -5.67 6.99
C HIS A 273 -24.20 -4.70 6.87
N SER A 274 -24.00 -3.50 6.31
CA SER A 274 -25.10 -2.58 5.99
C SER A 274 -25.90 -2.97 4.73
N GLY A 275 -25.57 -4.10 4.10
CA GLY A 275 -26.31 -4.66 2.96
C GLY A 275 -25.71 -4.37 1.58
N LEU A 276 -24.52 -3.74 1.50
CA LEU A 276 -23.84 -3.57 0.21
C LEU A 276 -23.23 -4.91 -0.25
N SER A 277 -23.33 -5.17 -1.55
CA SER A 277 -22.57 -6.26 -2.17
C SER A 277 -21.08 -5.94 -2.19
N GLN A 278 -20.25 -6.98 -2.27
CA GLN A 278 -18.79 -6.83 -2.40
C GLN A 278 -18.38 -5.94 -3.58
N ARG A 279 -19.07 -6.05 -4.73
CA ARG A 279 -18.85 -5.17 -5.89
C ARG A 279 -19.14 -3.71 -5.55
N GLN A 280 -20.25 -3.43 -4.88
CA GLN A 280 -20.62 -2.06 -4.49
C GLN A 280 -19.61 -1.48 -3.50
N ALA A 281 -19.16 -2.25 -2.51
CA ALA A 281 -18.13 -1.82 -1.58
C ALA A 281 -16.82 -1.47 -2.31
N VAL A 282 -16.35 -2.34 -3.21
CA VAL A 282 -15.12 -2.10 -3.99
C VAL A 282 -15.26 -0.86 -4.89
N LEU A 283 -16.38 -0.72 -5.61
CA LEU A 283 -16.64 0.45 -6.45
C LEU A 283 -16.72 1.75 -5.64
N PHE A 284 -17.25 1.71 -4.42
CA PHE A 284 -17.27 2.86 -3.52
C PHE A 284 -15.84 3.33 -3.18
N PHE A 285 -14.96 2.40 -2.81
CA PHE A 285 -13.56 2.72 -2.55
C PHE A 285 -12.85 3.25 -3.81
N TYR A 286 -13.08 2.65 -4.97
CA TYR A 286 -12.50 3.14 -6.23
C TYR A 286 -12.98 4.55 -6.58
N THR A 287 -14.26 4.83 -6.39
CA THR A 287 -14.85 6.14 -6.69
C THR A 287 -14.20 7.22 -5.84
N ILE A 288 -14.06 6.97 -4.53
CA ILE A 288 -13.41 7.93 -3.63
C ILE A 288 -11.93 8.08 -3.97
N ALA A 289 -11.22 6.97 -4.21
CA ALA A 289 -9.82 7.00 -4.59
C ALA A 289 -9.56 7.75 -5.90
N LEU A 290 -10.45 7.62 -6.89
CA LEU A 290 -10.38 8.37 -8.14
C LEU A 290 -10.72 9.84 -7.94
N LEU A 291 -11.80 10.16 -7.21
CA LEU A 291 -12.19 11.54 -6.95
C LEU A 291 -11.09 12.32 -6.25
N PHE A 292 -10.56 11.79 -5.14
CA PHE A 292 -9.47 12.44 -4.41
C PHE A 292 -8.11 12.27 -5.08
N GLY A 293 -7.89 11.21 -5.84
CA GLY A 293 -6.69 11.03 -6.64
C GLY A 293 -6.57 12.09 -7.73
N VAL A 294 -7.64 12.33 -8.49
CA VAL A 294 -7.66 13.31 -9.59
C VAL A 294 -7.45 14.72 -9.06
N THR A 295 -8.03 15.09 -7.91
CA THR A 295 -7.79 16.42 -7.33
C THR A 295 -6.31 16.66 -7.04
N THR A 296 -5.53 15.63 -6.71
CA THR A 296 -4.08 15.77 -6.45
C THR A 296 -3.26 16.27 -7.65
N LEU A 297 -3.79 16.12 -8.86
CA LEU A 297 -3.17 16.60 -10.10
C LEU A 297 -3.30 18.12 -10.29
N PHE A 298 -4.25 18.74 -9.58
CA PHE A 298 -4.55 20.17 -9.68
C PHE A 298 -4.25 20.93 -8.38
N LEU A 299 -4.31 20.25 -7.24
CA LEU A 299 -4.10 20.85 -5.94
C LEU A 299 -2.61 21.10 -5.64
N GLN A 300 -2.33 22.23 -5.00
CA GLN A 300 -1.03 22.51 -4.38
C GLN A 300 -0.87 21.77 -3.04
N SER A 301 0.36 21.76 -2.50
CA SER A 301 0.69 21.01 -1.28
C SER A 301 -0.17 21.42 -0.07
N SER A 302 -0.46 22.71 0.10
CA SER A 302 -1.34 23.22 1.17
C SER A 302 -2.77 22.69 1.02
N GLU A 303 -3.31 22.73 -0.20
CA GLU A 303 -4.68 22.30 -0.50
C GLU A 303 -4.84 20.78 -0.37
N LYS A 304 -3.80 20.00 -0.71
CA LYS A 304 -3.77 18.55 -0.45
C LYS A 304 -3.91 18.24 1.04
N VAL A 305 -3.28 19.03 1.92
CA VAL A 305 -3.43 18.87 3.37
C VAL A 305 -4.85 19.22 3.83
N ILE A 306 -5.46 20.26 3.28
CA ILE A 306 -6.87 20.61 3.57
C ILE A 306 -7.81 19.47 3.14
N ALA A 307 -7.59 18.89 1.95
CA ALA A 307 -8.36 17.75 1.46
C ALA A 307 -8.20 16.50 2.37
N LEU A 308 -7.00 16.25 2.88
CA LEU A 308 -6.74 15.19 3.86
C LEU A 308 -7.47 15.43 5.19
N LEU A 309 -7.45 16.67 5.69
CA LEU A 309 -8.18 17.04 6.91
C LEU A 309 -9.70 16.89 6.73
N PHE A 310 -10.22 17.28 5.57
CA PHE A 310 -11.63 17.09 5.23
C PHE A 310 -12.01 15.60 5.24
N LEU A 311 -11.20 14.74 4.60
CA LEU A 311 -11.41 13.29 4.62
C LEU A 311 -11.30 12.71 6.04
N PHE A 312 -10.38 13.22 6.85
CA PHE A 312 -10.25 12.81 8.24
C PHE A 312 -11.52 13.11 9.04
N VAL A 313 -12.06 14.32 8.93
CA VAL A 313 -13.31 14.72 9.58
C VAL A 313 -14.49 13.86 9.07
N LEU A 314 -14.59 13.67 7.75
CA LEU A 314 -15.61 12.81 7.15
C LEU A 314 -15.56 11.38 7.71
N MET A 315 -14.37 10.82 7.83
CA MET A 315 -14.16 9.48 8.40
C MET A 315 -14.55 9.40 9.88
N LEU A 316 -14.30 10.45 10.66
CA LEU A 316 -14.76 10.52 12.05
C LEU A 316 -16.28 10.53 12.13
N LEU A 317 -16.96 11.29 11.27
CA LEU A 317 -18.42 11.36 11.21
C LEU A 317 -19.03 10.00 10.81
N VAL A 318 -18.50 9.37 9.76
CA VAL A 318 -18.90 8.03 9.33
C VAL A 318 -18.67 7.01 10.45
N GLY A 319 -17.49 7.07 11.08
CA GLY A 319 -17.12 6.20 12.19
C GLY A 319 -18.03 6.35 13.43
N PHE A 320 -18.50 7.57 13.71
CA PHE A 320 -19.47 7.86 14.76
C PHE A 320 -20.86 7.34 14.40
N TRP A 321 -21.30 7.56 13.16
CA TRP A 321 -22.60 7.08 12.67
C TRP A 321 -22.73 5.56 12.75
N PHE A 322 -21.73 4.81 12.26
CA PHE A 322 -21.67 3.36 12.40
C PHE A 322 -21.46 2.90 13.85
N GLY A 323 -20.81 3.71 14.69
CA GLY A 323 -20.64 3.40 16.12
C GLY A 323 -21.94 3.49 16.92
N LYS A 324 -22.85 4.39 16.52
CA LYS A 324 -24.17 4.55 17.14
C LYS A 324 -25.15 3.46 16.68
N HIS A 325 -25.02 3.00 15.44
CA HIS A 325 -25.79 1.88 14.90
C HIS A 325 -24.99 0.58 15.06
N LYS A 326 -24.77 0.15 16.30
CA LYS A 326 -24.41 -1.26 16.53
C LYS A 326 -25.51 -2.09 15.90
N TYR A 327 -25.25 -2.63 14.70
CA TYR A 327 -26.06 -3.67 14.11
C TYR A 327 -26.15 -4.76 15.16
N GLY A 328 -27.40 -5.07 15.54
CA GLY A 328 -27.73 -5.77 16.77
C GLY A 328 -26.87 -7.00 16.99
N ASP A 329 -26.44 -7.15 18.24
CA ASP A 329 -26.31 -8.46 18.86
C ASP A 329 -27.70 -9.13 18.79
N ASP A 330 -28.07 -9.67 17.64
CA ASP A 330 -29.19 -10.61 17.52
C ASP A 330 -28.60 -12.00 17.23
N LYS A 331 -28.34 -12.69 18.35
CA LYS A 331 -28.36 -14.14 18.60
C LYS A 331 -27.64 -15.06 17.61
#